data_AF-B2TH14-F1
#
_entry.id   AF-B2TH14-F1
#
_cell.length_a   1.000
_cell.length_b   1.000
_cell.length_c   1.000
_cell.angle_alpha   90.00
_cell.angle_beta   90.00
_cell.angle_gamma   90.00
#
_symmetry.space_group_name_H-M   'P 1'
#
loop_
_entity.id
_entity.type
_entity.pdbx_description
1 polymer ?
#
loop_
_entity_poly.entity_id
_entity_poly.type
_entity_poly.pdbx_seq_one_letter_code
_entity_poly.pdbx_strand_id
1 'polypeptide(L)' 'MKSAWDRVRLRVTGWVGPAPEGGDELRTGTGRRYQIITVNGRTLECLVLPADAEVQGRVFHWKWGSRKS' A
#
# COMPACT_ATOMS: atom_id res chain seq x y z
N MET A 1 7.84 13.17 5.90
CA MET A 1 7.76 11.79 5.38
C MET A 1 7.24 10.92 6.51
N LYS A 2 6.33 9.96 6.27
CA LYS A 2 5.84 9.06 7.34
C LYS A 2 7.00 8.18 7.86
N SER A 3 6.98 7.77 9.12
CA SER A 3 7.97 6.88 9.75
C SER A 3 7.61 5.40 9.52
N ALA A 4 8.53 4.48 9.84
CA ALA A 4 8.18 3.07 9.94
C ALA A 4 7.11 2.89 11.02
N TRP A 5 6.19 1.94 10.80
CA TRP A 5 5.04 1.65 11.67
C TRP A 5 3.98 2.74 11.75
N ASP A 6 4.09 3.81 10.96
CA ASP A 6 3.02 4.79 10.83
C ASP A 6 1.81 4.21 10.11
N ARG A 7 0.61 4.55 10.60
CA ARG A 7 -0.63 4.29 9.85
C ARG A 7 -0.86 5.35 8.78
N VAL A 8 -1.23 4.90 7.59
CA VAL A 8 -1.52 5.74 6.43
C VAL A 8 -2.83 5.32 5.79
N ARG A 9 -3.54 6.29 5.21
CA ARG A 9 -4.70 6.03 4.36
C ARG A 9 -4.32 6.35 2.93
N LEU A 10 -4.44 5.36 2.05
CA LEU A 10 -4.13 5.50 0.63
C LEU A 10 -5.41 5.38 -0.18
N ARG A 11 -5.67 6.34 -1.04
CA ARG A 11 -6.79 6.26 -1.99
C ARG A 11 -6.33 5.56 -3.24
N VAL A 12 -7.04 4.50 -3.61
CA VAL A 12 -6.77 3.70 -4.80
C VAL A 12 -7.50 4.27 -6.00
N THR A 13 -6.77 4.49 -7.08
CA THR A 13 -7.34 4.87 -8.38
C THR A 13 -7.73 3.65 -9.20
N GLY A 14 -7.10 2.50 -8.95
CA GLY A 14 -7.40 1.20 -9.56
C GLY A 14 -6.29 0.19 -9.27
N TRP A 15 -6.54 -1.08 -9.58
CA TRP A 15 -5.56 -2.17 -9.52
C TRP A 15 -5.74 -3.06 -10.76
N VAL A 16 -4.71 -3.82 -11.10
CA VAL A 16 -4.78 -4.84 -12.15
C VAL A 16 -4.87 -6.21 -11.49
N GLY A 17 -5.88 -6.99 -11.86
CA GLY A 17 -6.12 -8.31 -11.29
C GLY A 17 -7.07 -8.29 -10.08
N PRO A 18 -6.96 -9.29 -9.18
CA PRO A 18 -7.79 -9.37 -7.98
C PRO A 18 -7.69 -8.12 -7.12
N ALA A 19 -8.75 -7.81 -6.38
CA ALA A 19 -8.70 -6.77 -5.37
C ALA A 19 -7.67 -7.10 -4.29
N PRO A 20 -6.95 -6.08 -3.76
CA PRO A 20 -6.09 -6.29 -2.61
C PRO A 20 -6.94 -6.59 -1.37
N GLU A 21 -6.38 -7.35 -0.44
CA GLU A 21 -7.03 -7.76 0.81
C GLU A 21 -6.17 -7.36 2.02
N GLY A 22 -6.73 -7.48 3.23
CA GLY A 22 -5.95 -7.30 4.46
C GLY A 22 -4.84 -8.34 4.55
N GLY A 23 -3.63 -7.91 4.93
CA GLY A 23 -2.42 -8.73 4.96
C GLY A 23 -1.57 -8.65 3.69
N ASP A 24 -2.14 -8.22 2.56
CA ASP A 24 -1.36 -7.93 1.35
C ASP A 24 -0.45 -6.70 1.54
N GLU A 25 0.56 -6.56 0.70
CA GLU A 25 1.53 -5.47 0.76
C GLU A 25 1.51 -4.59 -0.49
N LEU A 26 1.81 -3.32 -0.32
CA LEU A 26 2.05 -2.36 -1.39
C LEU A 26 3.52 -1.99 -1.42
N ARG A 27 4.13 -2.02 -2.60
CA ARG A 27 5.47 -1.49 -2.84
C ARG A 27 5.40 -0.31 -3.79
N THR A 28 5.86 0.86 -3.36
CA THR A 28 5.94 2.04 -4.21
C THR A 28 7.15 1.94 -5.14
N GLY A 29 7.16 2.76 -6.21
CA GLY A 29 8.32 2.87 -7.11
C GLY A 29 9.63 3.31 -6.42
N THR A 30 9.53 3.98 -5.27
CA THR A 30 10.70 4.34 -4.42
C THR A 30 11.20 3.18 -3.55
N GLY A 31 10.62 1.99 -3.67
CA GLY A 31 10.98 0.81 -2.89
C GLY A 31 10.35 0.73 -1.50
N ARG A 32 9.52 1.70 -1.12
CA ARG A 32 8.87 1.72 0.20
C ARG A 32 7.72 0.72 0.27
N ARG A 33 7.63 0.01 1.38
CA ARG A 33 6.60 -1.02 1.60
C ARG A 33 5.55 -0.59 2.62
N TYR A 34 4.34 -1.08 2.40
CA TYR A 34 3.19 -0.84 3.24
C TYR A 34 2.39 -2.13 3.36
N GLN A 35 2.01 -2.55 4.56
CA GLN A 35 1.07 -3.66 4.76
C GLN A 35 -0.35 -3.12 4.79
N ILE A 36 -1.27 -3.73 4.07
CA ILE A 36 -2.69 -3.38 4.09
C ILE A 36 -3.29 -3.99 5.35
N ILE A 37 -3.86 -3.15 6.21
CA ILE A 37 -4.59 -3.57 7.41
C ILE A 37 -6.05 -3.82 7.04
N THR A 38 -6.66 -2.85 6.34
CA THR A 38 -8.09 -2.87 6.01
C THR A 38 -8.34 -2.27 4.63
N VAL A 39 -9.30 -2.85 3.91
CA VAL A 39 -9.77 -2.37 2.61
C VAL A 39 -11.19 -1.83 2.73
N ASN A 40 -11.34 -0.52 2.52
CA ASN A 40 -12.61 0.20 2.61
C ASN A 40 -12.96 0.79 1.24
N GLY A 41 -13.52 -0.05 0.36
CA GLY A 41 -13.87 0.32 -1.01
C GLY A 41 -12.65 0.78 -1.82
N ARG A 42 -12.51 2.10 -2.03
CA ARG A 42 -11.35 2.70 -2.73
C ARG A 42 -10.29 3.29 -1.79
N THR A 43 -10.37 3.01 -0.50
CA THR A 43 -9.41 3.48 0.50
C THR A 43 -8.76 2.29 1.19
N LEU A 44 -7.44 2.27 1.23
CA LEU A 44 -6.65 1.28 1.98
C LEU A 44 -6.14 1.94 3.25
N GLU A 45 -6.38 1.30 4.40
CA GLU A 45 -5.64 1.60 5.61
C GLU A 45 -4.39 0.72 5.63
N CYS A 46 -3.21 1.34 5.64
CA CYS A 46 -1.95 0.63 5.59
C CYS A 46 -1.03 1.01 6.75
N LEU A 47 -0.13 0.10 7.08
CA LEU A 47 1.00 0.30 7.97
C LEU A 47 2.28 0.46 7.15
N VAL A 48 3.08 1.48 7.42
CA VAL A 48 4.39 1.62 6.76
C VAL A 48 5.34 0.56 7.29
N LEU A 49 5.89 -0.28 6.42
CA LEU A 49 6.88 -1.26 6.81
C LEU A 49 8.30 -0.68 6.72
N PRO A 50 9.21 -1.06 7.64
CA PRO A 50 10.63 -0.78 7.47
C PRO A 50 11.20 -1.61 6.30
N ALA A 51 12.37 -1.20 5.81
CA ALA A 51 12.96 -1.78 4.59
C ALA A 51 13.30 -3.26 4.72
N ASP A 52 13.58 -3.71 5.94
CA ASP A 52 14.01 -5.05 6.35
C ASP A 52 12.87 -5.97 6.80
N ALA A 53 11.62 -5.49 6.87
CA ALA A 53 10.50 -6.32 7.29
C ALA A 53 10.31 -7.54 6.38
N GLU A 54 9.91 -8.68 6.94
CA GLU A 54 9.58 -9.85 6.13
C GLU A 54 8.33 -9.60 5.29
N VAL A 55 8.28 -10.15 4.07
CA VAL A 55 7.08 -10.09 3.23
C VAL A 55 6.11 -11.17 3.70
N GLN A 56 4.90 -10.79 4.09
CA GLN A 56 3.89 -11.71 4.63
C GLN A 56 2.77 -12.04 3.63
N GLY A 57 2.57 -11.21 2.61
CA GLY A 57 1.45 -11.34 1.67
C GLY A 57 1.83 -11.07 0.22
N ARG A 58 0.83 -10.87 -0.64
CA ARG A 58 1.09 -10.52 -2.05
C ARG A 58 1.55 -9.08 -2.13
N VAL A 59 2.61 -8.83 -2.91
CA VAL A 59 3.15 -7.48 -3.08
C VAL A 59 2.60 -6.86 -4.36
N PHE A 60 1.78 -5.82 -4.21
CA PHE A 60 1.27 -5.01 -5.30
C PHE A 60 2.21 -3.84 -5.58
N HIS A 61 2.56 -3.62 -6.85
CA HIS A 61 3.29 -2.41 -7.24
C HIS A 61 2.34 -1.21 -7.30
N TRP A 62 2.49 -0.33 -6.31
CA TRP A 62 1.69 0.88 -6.18
C TRP A 62 2.20 1.98 -7.09
N LYS A 63 1.31 2.47 -7.96
CA LYS A 63 1.51 3.68 -8.74
C LYS A 63 0.59 4.78 -8.21
N TRP A 64 1.17 5.93 -7.87
CA TRP A 64 0.38 7.11 -7.57
C TRP A 64 -0.32 7.56 -8.84
N GLY A 65 -1.65 7.73 -8.78
CA GLY A 65 -2.36 8.41 -9.85
C GLY A 65 -1.77 9.80 -10.05
N SER A 66 -1.60 10.22 -11.30
CA SER A 66 -1.29 11.60 -11.61
C SER A 66 -2.37 12.49 -11.00
N ARG A 67 -1.95 13.47 -10.19
CA ARG A 67 -2.86 14.53 -9.74
C ARG A 67 -3.30 15.24 -11.01
N LYS A 68 -4.56 15.06 -11.45
CA LYS A 68 -5.07 15.79 -12.62
C LYS A 68 -4.88 17.28 -12.33
N SER A 69 -4.05 17.91 -13.16
CA SER A 69 -4.00 19.36 -13.35
C SER A 69 -5.33 19.85 -13.91
#